data_AF-A0A4S9VRD2-F1
#
_entry.id   AF-A0A4S9VRD2-F1
#
_cell.length_a   1.000
_cell.length_b   1.000
_cell.length_c   1.000
_cell.angle_alpha   90.00
_cell.angle_beta   90.00
_cell.angle_gamma   90.00
#
_symmetry.space_group_name_H-M   'P 1'
#
loop_
_entity.id
_entity.type
_entity.pdbx_description
1 polymer ?
#
loop_
_entity_poly.entity_id
_entity_poly.type
_entity_poly.pdbx_seq_one_letter_code
_entity_poly.pdbx_strand_id
1 'polypeptide(L)'
;MTHILDHPIYNPSPRDLRQPITATDLSVNPSTPHLDEYSISALFKMVAKIINLAMRGLQFVWALLIMSLIGNMIATSYSGNPSIVNYSMFVSVFSMLSLLYLIPASIKESFMIHPLLVVGLDVLNAIFYFCGAVAMSAYLGVHSCGNSSYTHSNSITNGSRDTNKRCTEAQASTAFLWFGFAAFCVSAVFAGLQGRNSGVNMRGGAGGIRKGPAMSQV
;
A
#
# COMPACT_ATOMS: atom_id res chain seq x y z
N MET A 1 3.12 -78.06 2.31
CA MET A 1 3.74 -76.76 2.71
C MET A 1 5.16 -76.84 2.21
N THR A 2 5.45 -76.42 0.98
CA THR A 2 5.71 -75.01 0.61
C THR A 2 5.56 -74.82 -0.90
N HIS A 3 4.72 -73.87 -1.31
CA HIS A 3 4.71 -73.27 -2.65
C HIS A 3 5.63 -72.04 -2.57
N ILE A 4 6.70 -71.98 -3.38
CA ILE A 4 7.51 -70.78 -3.58
C ILE A 4 7.61 -70.52 -5.08
N LEU A 5 7.45 -69.25 -5.42
CA LEU A 5 7.05 -68.66 -6.69
C LEU A 5 8.13 -68.74 -7.79
N ASP A 6 7.69 -69.06 -9.00
CA ASP A 6 8.36 -68.74 -10.26
C ASP A 6 8.46 -67.21 -10.45
N HIS A 7 9.68 -66.67 -10.49
CA HIS A 7 9.95 -65.35 -11.08
C HIS A 7 10.53 -65.55 -12.48
N PRO A 8 9.98 -64.92 -13.54
CA PRO A 8 10.56 -65.00 -14.87
C PRO A 8 11.89 -64.20 -14.92
N ILE A 9 12.93 -64.86 -15.43
CA ILE A 9 14.21 -64.26 -15.78
C ILE A 9 13.97 -63.25 -16.91
N TYR A 10 14.13 -61.97 -16.61
CA TYR A 10 14.12 -60.88 -17.60
C TYR A 10 15.36 -61.00 -18.49
N ASN A 11 15.15 -61.32 -19.77
CA ASN A 11 16.18 -61.39 -20.79
C ASN A 11 16.13 -60.09 -21.63
N PRO A 12 17.08 -59.14 -21.46
CA PRO A 12 17.06 -57.89 -22.21
C PRO A 12 17.40 -58.14 -23.69
N SER A 13 16.69 -57.46 -24.58
CA SER A 13 16.92 -57.53 -26.02
C SER A 13 18.18 -56.75 -26.44
N PRO A 14 18.84 -57.06 -27.57
CA PRO A 14 20.11 -56.42 -27.97
C PRO A 14 20.03 -54.92 -28.33
N ARG A 15 18.84 -54.29 -28.26
CA ARG A 15 18.65 -52.88 -28.62
C ARG A 15 18.89 -51.89 -27.47
N ASP A 16 19.06 -52.38 -26.24
CA ASP A 16 19.35 -51.54 -25.07
C ASP A 16 20.86 -51.23 -24.90
N LEU A 17 21.75 -51.84 -25.70
CA LEU A 17 23.21 -51.61 -25.65
C LEU A 17 23.72 -50.50 -26.57
N ARG A 18 22.85 -49.77 -27.28
CA ARG A 18 23.24 -48.68 -28.19
C ARG A 18 22.85 -47.31 -27.67
N GLN A 19 23.20 -47.02 -26.41
CA GLN A 19 23.42 -45.64 -25.99
C GLN A 19 24.87 -45.51 -25.57
N PRO A 20 25.65 -44.60 -26.18
CA PRO A 20 27.00 -44.33 -25.72
C PRO A 20 26.90 -43.84 -24.28
N ILE A 21 27.55 -44.56 -23.37
CA ILE A 21 27.84 -44.11 -22.00
C ILE A 21 28.78 -42.92 -22.15
N THR A 22 28.18 -41.76 -22.43
CA THR A 22 28.86 -40.48 -22.51
C THR A 22 29.05 -40.07 -21.06
N ALA A 23 30.30 -39.82 -20.67
CA ALA A 23 30.68 -39.37 -19.34
C ALA A 23 30.18 -37.93 -19.05
N THR A 24 28.87 -37.74 -19.08
CA THR A 24 28.16 -36.49 -18.73
C THR A 24 27.20 -36.68 -17.56
N ASP A 25 27.28 -37.79 -16.83
CA ASP A 25 26.66 -37.97 -15.50
C ASP A 25 27.51 -37.38 -14.36
N LEU A 26 28.31 -36.34 -14.66
CA LEU A 26 28.88 -35.46 -13.67
C LEU A 26 27.99 -34.22 -13.56
N SER A 27 27.13 -34.22 -12.54
CA SER A 27 26.77 -33.00 -11.80
C SER A 27 26.30 -31.80 -12.66
N VAL A 28 25.07 -31.87 -13.17
CA VAL A 28 24.19 -30.69 -13.11
C VAL A 28 22.85 -31.14 -12.53
N ASN A 29 22.90 -31.58 -11.29
CA ASN A 29 21.85 -31.15 -10.39
C ASN A 29 21.95 -29.61 -10.38
N PRO A 30 20.92 -28.82 -10.68
CA PRO A 30 20.85 -27.45 -10.19
C PRO A 30 20.60 -27.54 -8.68
N SER A 31 21.54 -28.17 -7.96
CA SER A 31 21.61 -28.08 -6.51
C SER A 31 21.87 -26.63 -6.20
N THR A 32 20.91 -26.07 -5.48
CA THR A 32 20.99 -24.85 -4.69
C THR A 32 21.00 -23.56 -5.53
N PRO A 33 19.91 -22.77 -5.54
CA PRO A 33 20.12 -21.32 -5.56
C PRO A 33 21.10 -21.04 -4.42
N HIS A 34 22.24 -20.41 -4.72
CA HIS A 34 23.20 -19.94 -3.74
C HIS A 34 22.45 -19.40 -2.52
N LEU A 35 22.65 -20.02 -1.34
CA LEU A 35 21.98 -19.61 -0.11
C LEU A 35 22.21 -18.12 0.17
N ASP A 36 23.31 -17.55 -0.31
CA ASP A 36 23.62 -16.12 -0.23
C ASP A 36 22.78 -15.25 -1.18
N GLU A 37 22.48 -15.73 -2.39
CA GLU A 37 21.67 -15.02 -3.40
C GLU A 37 20.16 -15.14 -3.10
N TYR A 38 19.73 -16.27 -2.52
CA TYR A 38 18.38 -16.46 -1.98
C TYR A 38 18.18 -15.69 -0.67
N SER A 39 19.20 -15.62 0.20
CA SER A 39 19.16 -14.83 1.45
C SER A 39 19.10 -13.34 1.15
N ILE A 40 19.93 -12.82 0.25
CA ILE A 40 19.94 -11.40 -0.11
C ILE A 40 18.65 -11.01 -0.84
N SER A 41 18.16 -11.83 -1.78
CA SER A 41 16.88 -11.54 -2.46
C SER A 41 15.67 -11.69 -1.54
N ALA A 42 15.66 -12.65 -0.62
CA ALA A 42 14.62 -12.78 0.40
C ALA A 42 14.67 -11.62 1.41
N LEU A 43 15.86 -11.20 1.82
CA LEU A 43 16.08 -10.02 2.65
C LEU A 43 15.54 -8.77 1.95
N PHE A 44 15.88 -8.54 0.68
CA PHE A 44 15.35 -7.40 -0.07
C PHE A 44 13.82 -7.42 -0.18
N LYS A 45 13.22 -8.59 -0.43
CA LYS A 45 11.75 -8.74 -0.46
C LYS A 45 11.12 -8.47 0.92
N MET A 46 11.71 -8.97 1.99
CA MET A 46 11.23 -8.71 3.35
C MET A 46 11.38 -7.23 3.72
N VAL A 47 12.53 -6.62 3.43
CA VAL A 47 12.77 -5.19 3.65
C VAL A 47 11.79 -4.34 2.86
N ALA A 48 11.55 -4.64 1.58
CA ALA A 48 10.55 -3.94 0.78
C ALA A 48 9.14 -4.08 1.36
N LYS A 49 8.76 -5.26 1.87
CA LYS A 49 7.47 -5.49 2.52
C LYS A 49 7.35 -4.69 3.83
N ILE A 50 8.41 -4.66 4.63
CA ILE A 50 8.47 -3.87 5.88
C ILE A 50 8.37 -2.38 5.58
N ILE A 51 9.11 -1.88 4.57
CA ILE A 51 9.06 -0.47 4.16
C ILE A 51 7.66 -0.09 3.70
N ASN A 52 7.01 -0.92 2.88
CA ASN A 52 5.63 -0.67 2.46
C ASN A 52 4.68 -0.65 3.66
N LEU A 53 4.79 -1.60 4.59
CA LEU A 53 3.96 -1.63 5.80
C LEU A 53 4.21 -0.43 6.71
N ALA A 54 5.47 0.00 6.86
CA ALA A 54 5.83 1.18 7.64
C ALA A 54 5.27 2.46 7.01
N MET A 55 5.34 2.60 5.68
CA MET A 55 4.73 3.72 4.96
C MET A 55 3.20 3.78 5.18
N ARG A 56 2.52 2.62 5.19
CA ARG A 56 1.09 2.53 5.52
C ARG A 56 0.81 2.94 6.97
N GLY A 57 1.65 2.50 7.91
CA GLY A 57 1.55 2.87 9.32
C GLY A 57 1.74 4.38 9.51
N LEU A 58 2.69 4.99 8.81
CA LEU A 58 2.93 6.43 8.85
C LEU A 58 1.73 7.22 8.30
N GLN A 59 1.12 6.76 7.19
CA GLN A 59 -0.14 7.34 6.69
C GLN A 59 -1.27 7.27 7.74
N PHE A 60 -1.37 6.15 8.45
CA PHE A 60 -2.36 5.97 9.51
C PHE A 60 -2.14 6.94 10.68
N VAL A 61 -0.89 7.15 11.08
CA VAL A 61 -0.54 8.12 12.13
C VAL A 61 -0.97 9.53 11.73
N TRP A 62 -0.69 9.98 10.50
CA TRP A 62 -1.13 11.30 10.04
C TRP A 62 -2.65 11.44 10.03
N ALA A 63 -3.38 10.42 9.56
CA ALA A 63 -4.84 10.40 9.59
C ALA A 63 -5.39 10.49 11.02
N LEU A 64 -4.79 9.76 11.97
CA LEU A 64 -5.18 9.77 13.38
C LEU A 64 -4.93 11.15 14.02
N LEU A 65 -3.76 11.75 13.78
CA LEU A 65 -3.44 13.08 14.29
C LEU A 65 -4.46 14.11 13.78
N ILE A 66 -4.73 14.14 12.47
CA ILE A 66 -5.71 15.08 11.90
C ILE A 66 -7.09 14.83 12.52
N MET A 67 -7.56 13.59 12.58
CA MET A 67 -8.84 13.23 13.19
C MET A 67 -8.96 13.70 14.64
N SER A 68 -7.90 13.53 15.43
CA SER A 68 -7.86 13.93 16.84
C SER A 68 -7.95 15.45 17.01
N LEU A 69 -7.16 16.21 16.23
CA LEU A 69 -7.16 17.68 16.30
C LEU A 69 -8.48 18.26 15.77
N ILE A 70 -8.94 17.81 14.59
CA ILE A 70 -10.21 18.25 14.00
C ILE A 70 -11.39 17.86 14.92
N GLY A 71 -11.38 16.67 15.51
CA GLY A 71 -12.41 16.23 16.45
C GLY A 71 -12.51 17.11 17.70
N ASN A 72 -11.37 17.53 18.26
CA ASN A 72 -11.34 18.48 19.37
C ASN A 72 -11.85 19.88 18.92
N MET A 73 -11.52 20.30 17.69
CA MET A 73 -12.10 21.50 17.05
C MET A 73 -13.57 21.37 16.63
N ILE A 74 -14.21 20.23 16.80
CA ILE A 74 -15.67 20.11 16.65
C ILE A 74 -16.31 20.14 18.05
N ALA A 75 -15.73 19.42 19.01
CA ALA A 75 -16.24 19.33 20.38
C ALA A 75 -16.25 20.67 21.13
N THR A 76 -15.26 21.53 20.88
CA THR A 76 -15.14 22.85 21.55
C THR A 76 -15.93 23.97 20.85
N SER A 77 -16.83 23.63 19.91
CA SER A 77 -17.48 24.58 19.01
C SER A 77 -18.85 24.98 19.52
N TYR A 78 -19.17 26.28 19.49
CA TYR A 78 -20.43 26.81 20.00
C TYR A 78 -21.27 27.52 18.92
N SER A 79 -20.64 28.12 17.91
CA SER A 79 -21.29 28.96 16.89
C SER A 79 -21.25 28.33 15.49
N GLY A 80 -21.65 27.07 15.37
CA GLY A 80 -21.57 26.32 14.11
C GLY A 80 -20.12 26.01 13.70
N ASN A 81 -19.96 25.04 12.79
CA ASN A 81 -18.65 24.62 12.30
C ASN A 81 -18.46 25.11 10.86
N PRO A 82 -17.32 25.73 10.53
CA PRO A 82 -17.03 26.08 9.15
C PRO A 82 -16.97 24.80 8.30
N SER A 83 -17.45 24.88 7.06
CA SER A 83 -17.55 23.73 6.15
C SER A 83 -16.20 23.03 5.92
N ILE A 84 -15.09 23.78 5.97
CA ILE A 84 -13.74 23.24 5.81
C ILE A 84 -13.32 22.28 6.93
N VAL A 85 -13.77 22.51 8.16
CA VAL A 85 -13.49 21.63 9.31
C VAL A 85 -14.24 20.30 9.12
N ASN A 86 -15.50 20.36 8.69
CA ASN A 86 -16.30 19.17 8.38
C ASN A 86 -15.72 18.38 7.20
N TYR A 87 -15.23 19.06 6.17
CA TYR A 87 -14.51 18.42 5.06
C TYR A 87 -13.25 17.72 5.53
N SER A 88 -12.43 18.37 6.35
CA SER A 88 -11.19 17.79 6.88
C SER A 88 -11.44 16.55 7.75
N MET A 89 -12.53 16.55 8.51
CA MET A 89 -13.01 15.38 9.26
C MET A 89 -13.41 14.22 8.34
N PHE A 90 -14.11 14.51 7.24
CA PHE A 90 -14.45 13.50 6.23
C PHE A 90 -13.19 12.90 5.61
N VAL A 91 -12.20 13.73 5.24
CA VAL A 91 -10.94 13.27 4.63
C VAL A 91 -10.16 12.36 5.59
N SER A 92 -10.08 12.71 6.88
CA SER A 92 -9.39 11.87 7.87
C SER A 92 -10.11 10.54 8.13
N VAL A 93 -11.45 10.54 8.21
CA VAL A 93 -12.21 9.28 8.36
C VAL A 93 -12.11 8.41 7.12
N PHE A 94 -12.24 9.01 5.93
CA PHE A 94 -12.12 8.29 4.66
C PHE A 94 -10.76 7.61 4.53
N SER A 95 -9.68 8.32 4.85
CA SER A 95 -8.34 7.72 4.83
C SER A 95 -8.15 6.64 5.87
N MET A 96 -8.71 6.78 7.07
CA MET A 96 -8.66 5.71 8.08
C MET A 96 -9.38 4.44 7.60
N LEU A 97 -10.57 4.58 7.01
CA LEU A 97 -11.32 3.46 6.44
C LEU A 97 -10.58 2.82 5.28
N SER A 98 -9.96 3.62 4.41
CA SER A 98 -9.13 3.12 3.33
C SER A 98 -7.95 2.31 3.87
N LEU A 99 -7.25 2.81 4.90
CA LEU A 99 -6.09 2.13 5.48
C LEU A 99 -6.47 0.83 6.20
N LEU A 100 -7.64 0.78 6.83
CA LEU A 100 -8.19 -0.45 7.41
C LEU A 100 -8.43 -1.54 6.35
N TYR A 101 -8.68 -1.16 5.10
CA TYR A 101 -8.72 -2.11 3.97
C TYR A 101 -7.33 -2.44 3.43
N LEU A 102 -6.43 -1.44 3.32
CA LEU A 102 -5.11 -1.61 2.72
C LEU A 102 -4.13 -2.42 3.61
N ILE A 103 -4.24 -2.35 4.94
CA ILE A 103 -3.38 -3.11 5.88
C ILE A 103 -3.55 -4.63 5.74
N PRO A 104 -4.76 -5.22 5.86
CA PRO A 104 -4.95 -6.65 5.70
C PRO A 104 -4.63 -7.13 4.26
N ALA A 105 -4.90 -6.30 3.25
CA ALA A 105 -4.50 -6.57 1.87
C ALA A 105 -2.97 -6.68 1.71
N SER A 106 -2.19 -5.97 2.54
CA SER A 106 -0.72 -6.01 2.53
C SER A 106 -0.15 -7.24 3.24
N ILE A 107 -0.92 -7.88 4.13
CA ILE A 107 -0.48 -9.02 4.94
C ILE A 107 -0.78 -10.35 4.23
N LYS A 108 -1.96 -10.47 3.62
CA LYS A 108 -2.42 -11.70 2.96
C LYS A 108 -2.64 -11.49 1.46
N GLU A 109 -1.81 -12.13 0.64
CA GLU A 109 -1.93 -12.11 -0.82
C GLU A 109 -3.30 -12.65 -1.30
N SER A 110 -3.91 -13.57 -0.55
CA SER A 110 -5.25 -14.10 -0.84
C SER A 110 -6.40 -13.08 -0.72
N PHE A 111 -6.18 -11.96 -0.03
CA PHE A 111 -7.17 -10.87 0.10
C PHE A 111 -6.93 -9.74 -0.93
N MET A 112 -5.87 -9.82 -1.73
CA MET A 112 -5.57 -8.85 -2.79
C MET A 112 -6.43 -9.16 -4.03
N ILE A 113 -7.75 -8.92 -3.91
CA ILE A 113 -8.74 -9.22 -4.95
C ILE A 113 -8.53 -8.30 -6.18
N HIS A 114 -8.17 -7.02 -5.98
CA HIS A 114 -7.91 -6.07 -7.08
C HIS A 114 -6.76 -5.10 -6.77
N PRO A 115 -5.59 -5.22 -7.44
CA PRO A 115 -4.47 -4.27 -7.26
C PRO A 115 -4.84 -2.83 -7.68
N LEU A 116 -5.84 -2.68 -8.56
CA LEU A 116 -6.37 -1.38 -8.95
C LEU A 116 -7.04 -0.63 -7.79
N LEU A 117 -7.67 -1.33 -6.85
CA LEU A 117 -8.30 -0.69 -5.68
C LEU A 117 -7.25 -0.12 -4.74
N VAL A 118 -6.11 -0.80 -4.55
CA VAL A 118 -5.03 -0.30 -3.69
C VAL A 118 -4.47 1.02 -4.22
N VAL A 119 -4.14 1.07 -5.51
CA VAL A 119 -3.63 2.29 -6.16
C VAL A 119 -4.70 3.37 -6.23
N GLY A 120 -5.95 3.00 -6.53
CA GLY A 120 -7.07 3.92 -6.62
C GLY A 120 -7.37 4.60 -5.28
N LEU A 121 -7.40 3.85 -4.17
CA LEU A 121 -7.60 4.40 -2.83
C LEU A 121 -6.44 5.32 -2.44
N ASP A 122 -5.19 4.98 -2.77
CA ASP A 122 -4.04 5.85 -2.51
C ASP A 122 -4.11 7.19 -3.25
N VAL A 123 -4.42 7.16 -4.54
CA VAL A 123 -4.54 8.38 -5.36
C VAL A 123 -5.73 9.22 -4.89
N LEU A 124 -6.86 8.59 -4.59
CA LEU A 124 -8.05 9.28 -4.10
C LEU A 124 -7.78 9.96 -2.75
N ASN A 125 -7.09 9.28 -1.82
CA ASN A 125 -6.64 9.88 -0.57
C ASN A 125 -5.69 11.05 -0.81
N ALA A 126 -4.71 10.92 -1.72
CA ALA A 126 -3.80 12.01 -2.04
C ALA A 126 -4.55 13.25 -2.52
N ILE A 127 -5.54 13.09 -3.41
CA ILE A 127 -6.36 14.21 -3.91
C ILE A 127 -7.16 14.86 -2.78
N PHE A 128 -7.80 14.08 -1.92
CA PHE A 128 -8.57 14.62 -0.79
C PHE A 128 -7.70 15.35 0.22
N TYR A 129 -6.54 14.81 0.55
CA TYR A 129 -5.57 15.48 1.42
C TYR A 129 -5.06 16.77 0.79
N PHE A 130 -4.79 16.78 -0.52
CA PHE A 130 -4.38 17.98 -1.23
C PHE A 130 -5.44 19.08 -1.19
N CYS A 131 -6.68 18.75 -1.52
CA CYS A 131 -7.79 19.70 -1.45
C CYS A 131 -7.99 20.25 -0.03
N GLY A 132 -7.88 19.39 0.99
CA GLY A 132 -7.99 19.79 2.39
C GLY A 132 -6.87 20.71 2.83
N ALA A 133 -5.62 20.39 2.47
CA ALA A 133 -4.45 21.19 2.79
C ALA A 133 -4.51 22.58 2.15
N VAL A 134 -4.86 22.66 0.87
CA VAL A 134 -4.96 23.93 0.13
C VAL A 134 -6.09 24.79 0.69
N ALA A 135 -7.27 24.21 0.89
CA ALA A 135 -8.41 24.95 1.39
C ALA A 135 -8.16 25.42 2.84
N MET A 136 -7.63 24.57 3.71
CA MET A 136 -7.33 24.97 5.10
C MET A 136 -6.26 26.06 5.16
N SER A 137 -5.24 26.02 4.30
CA SER A 137 -4.25 27.09 4.18
C SER A 137 -4.87 28.43 3.75
N ALA A 138 -5.73 28.41 2.72
CA ALA A 138 -6.38 29.60 2.18
C ALA A 138 -7.33 30.26 3.20
N TYR A 139 -8.06 29.44 3.95
CA TYR A 139 -9.03 29.91 4.94
C TYR A 139 -8.37 30.40 6.23
N LEU A 140 -7.27 29.78 6.66
CA LEU A 140 -6.63 30.15 7.91
C LEU A 140 -5.89 31.49 7.77
N GLY A 141 -5.11 31.71 6.70
CA GLY A 141 -4.38 32.97 6.51
C GLY A 141 -3.36 33.22 7.63
N VAL A 142 -2.22 32.54 7.57
CA VAL A 142 -1.19 32.44 8.63
C VAL A 142 -0.92 33.77 9.35
N HIS A 143 -1.36 33.87 10.61
CA HIS A 143 -1.06 34.95 11.55
C HIS A 143 -0.82 34.39 12.95
N SER A 144 -0.25 35.22 13.83
CA SER A 144 -0.05 34.89 15.24
C SER A 144 -1.37 34.60 15.95
N CYS A 145 -1.50 33.38 16.49
CA CYS A 145 -2.66 32.97 17.30
C CYS A 145 -2.80 33.73 18.63
N GLY A 146 -1.79 34.51 19.04
CA GLY A 146 -1.83 35.40 20.19
C GLY A 146 -2.56 36.74 19.95
N ASN A 147 -2.93 37.06 18.70
CA ASN A 147 -3.67 38.28 18.39
C ASN A 147 -5.18 38.01 18.44
N SER A 148 -5.84 38.50 19.50
CA SER A 148 -7.28 38.34 19.71
C SER A 148 -8.12 38.96 18.59
N SER A 149 -7.68 40.06 17.97
CA SER A 149 -8.40 40.68 16.86
C SER A 149 -8.48 39.74 15.65
N TYR A 150 -7.41 39.00 15.36
CA TYR A 150 -7.35 38.04 14.26
C TYR A 150 -8.18 36.79 14.56
N THR A 151 -8.08 36.27 15.78
CA THR A 151 -8.80 35.04 16.14
C THR A 151 -10.32 35.24 16.26
N HIS A 152 -10.79 36.46 16.54
CA HIS A 152 -12.21 36.81 16.53
C HIS A 152 -12.73 37.27 15.15
N SER A 153 -11.89 37.82 14.28
CA SER A 153 -12.33 38.25 12.94
C SER A 153 -12.46 37.09 11.95
N ASN A 154 -11.77 35.97 12.18
CA ASN A 154 -11.74 34.85 11.24
C ASN A 154 -12.84 33.80 11.54
N SER A 155 -13.52 33.32 10.49
CA SER A 155 -14.66 32.40 10.58
C SER A 155 -14.29 30.99 11.07
N ILE A 156 -13.02 30.61 11.03
CA ILE A 156 -12.54 29.31 11.54
C ILE A 156 -12.22 29.36 13.04
N THR A 157 -11.67 30.47 13.53
CA THR A 157 -11.15 30.59 14.90
C THR A 157 -12.16 31.16 15.89
N ASN A 158 -13.14 31.93 15.43
CA ASN A 158 -14.13 32.61 16.29
C ASN A 158 -15.24 31.67 16.82
N GLY A 159 -15.28 30.42 16.40
CA GLY A 159 -16.33 29.46 16.76
C GLY A 159 -16.20 28.80 18.15
N SER A 160 -15.24 29.21 18.98
CA SER A 160 -14.92 28.55 20.26
C SER A 160 -14.70 29.53 21.41
N ARG A 161 -14.86 29.05 22.65
CA ARG A 161 -14.54 29.81 23.88
C ARG A 161 -13.05 30.16 23.95
N ASP A 162 -12.17 29.29 23.44
CA ASP A 162 -10.72 29.47 23.42
C ASP A 162 -10.20 29.59 21.97
N THR A 163 -10.25 30.81 21.42
CA THR A 163 -9.91 31.07 20.02
C THR A 163 -8.42 30.86 19.69
N ASN A 164 -7.53 31.06 20.68
CA ASN A 164 -6.09 30.82 20.54
C ASN A 164 -5.75 29.31 20.42
N LYS A 165 -6.37 28.48 21.27
CA LYS A 165 -6.21 27.01 21.22
C LYS A 165 -6.64 26.49 19.84
N ARG A 166 -7.80 26.93 19.35
CA ARG A 166 -8.32 26.59 18.02
C ARG A 166 -7.42 27.00 16.87
N CYS A 167 -6.87 28.20 16.93
CA CYS A 167 -5.92 28.66 15.91
C CYS A 167 -4.69 27.75 15.84
N THR A 168 -4.15 27.36 17.01
CA THR A 168 -2.98 26.47 17.08
C THR A 168 -3.32 25.06 16.55
N GLU A 169 -4.48 24.52 16.92
CA GLU A 169 -4.98 23.23 16.41
C GLU A 169 -5.22 23.26 14.89
N ALA A 170 -5.75 24.36 14.36
CA ALA A 170 -5.94 24.55 12.93
C ALA A 170 -4.59 24.64 12.19
N GLN A 171 -3.61 25.38 12.72
CA GLN A 171 -2.27 25.46 12.11
C GLN A 171 -1.57 24.10 12.11
N ALA A 172 -1.62 23.38 13.24
CA ALA A 172 -1.05 22.04 13.35
C ALA A 172 -1.72 21.05 12.38
N SER A 173 -3.06 21.06 12.28
CA SER A 173 -3.77 20.18 11.35
C SER A 173 -3.47 20.52 9.88
N THR A 174 -3.25 21.79 9.54
CA THR A 174 -2.83 22.20 8.19
C THR A 174 -1.46 21.62 7.83
N ALA A 175 -0.50 21.65 8.75
CA ALA A 175 0.82 21.04 8.55
C ALA A 175 0.72 19.52 8.39
N PHE A 176 -0.08 18.85 9.25
CA PHE A 176 -0.30 17.41 9.15
C PHE A 176 -1.01 16.98 7.87
N LEU A 177 -1.92 17.81 7.33
CA LEU A 177 -2.54 17.58 6.02
C LEU A 177 -1.50 17.59 4.88
N TRP A 178 -0.54 18.53 4.91
CA TRP A 178 0.55 18.56 3.94
C TRP A 178 1.50 17.36 4.06
N PHE A 179 1.84 16.95 5.28
CA PHE A 179 2.67 15.75 5.49
C PHE A 179 1.94 14.46 5.08
N GLY A 180 0.66 14.36 5.40
CA GLY A 180 -0.19 13.25 4.96
C GLY A 180 -0.30 13.19 3.44
N PHE A 181 -0.51 14.33 2.78
CA PHE A 181 -0.49 14.43 1.32
C PHE A 181 0.82 13.90 0.72
N ALA A 182 1.97 14.37 1.24
CA ALA A 182 3.27 13.91 0.78
C ALA A 182 3.44 12.39 0.96
N ALA A 183 3.01 11.84 2.09
CA ALA A 183 3.07 10.40 2.36
C ALA A 183 2.21 9.59 1.38
N PHE A 184 0.98 10.05 1.06
CA PHE A 184 0.14 9.39 0.07
C PHE A 184 0.67 9.54 -1.35
N CYS A 185 1.23 10.70 -1.71
CA CYS A 185 1.89 10.89 -3.01
C CYS A 185 3.08 9.97 -3.20
N VAL A 186 3.96 9.87 -2.19
CA VAL A 186 5.13 8.98 -2.25
C VAL A 186 4.68 7.52 -2.44
N SER A 187 3.68 7.07 -1.68
CA SER A 187 3.14 5.71 -1.85
C SER A 187 2.46 5.49 -3.20
N ALA A 188 1.71 6.47 -3.71
CA ALA A 188 1.09 6.39 -5.03
C ALA A 188 2.15 6.30 -6.16
N VAL A 189 3.24 7.07 -6.05
CA VAL A 189 4.36 7.02 -7.00
C VAL A 189 5.06 5.66 -6.93
N PHE A 190 5.37 5.16 -5.73
CA PHE A 190 5.98 3.84 -5.57
C PHE A 190 5.09 2.73 -6.13
N ALA A 191 3.78 2.78 -5.88
CA ALA A 191 2.83 1.82 -6.44
C ALA A 191 2.77 1.91 -7.97
N GLY A 192 2.80 3.12 -8.53
CA GLY A 192 2.85 3.35 -9.98
C GLY A 192 4.14 2.84 -10.64
N LEU A 193 5.30 3.06 -10.03
CA LEU A 193 6.59 2.57 -10.53
C LEU A 193 6.70 1.05 -10.44
N GLN A 194 6.26 0.46 -9.33
CA GLN A 194 6.27 -0.99 -9.15
C GLN A 194 5.30 -1.67 -10.13
N GLY A 195 4.17 -1.04 -10.43
CA GLY A 195 3.23 -1.47 -11.47
C GLY A 195 3.83 -1.45 -12.89
N ARG A 196 4.74 -0.51 -13.19
CA ARG A 196 5.40 -0.41 -14.51
C ARG A 196 6.52 -1.44 -14.69
N ASN A 197 7.31 -1.71 -13.64
CA ASN A 197 8.44 -2.63 -13.72
C ASN A 197 8.04 -4.11 -13.59
N SER A 198 6.88 -4.41 -13.00
CA SER A 198 6.47 -5.80 -12.72
C SER A 198 5.65 -6.44 -13.84
N GLY A 199 5.51 -5.78 -15.01
CA GLY A 199 4.70 -6.29 -16.13
C GLY A 199 3.24 -6.57 -15.74
N VAL A 200 2.77 -6.03 -14.61
CA VAL A 200 1.38 -6.13 -14.19
C VAL A 200 0.59 -5.25 -15.15
N ASN A 201 -0.02 -5.90 -16.12
CA ASN A 201 -1.00 -5.30 -17.01
C ASN A 201 -2.08 -4.64 -16.13
N MET A 202 -1.96 -3.34 -15.85
CA MET A 202 -3.04 -2.52 -15.28
C MET A 202 -4.25 -2.43 -16.25
N ARG A 203 -4.12 -3.03 -17.44
CA ARG A 203 -5.16 -3.37 -18.42
C ARG A 203 -5.76 -4.77 -18.19
N GLY A 204 -5.62 -5.35 -17.00
CA GLY A 204 -6.09 -6.69 -16.64
C GLY A 204 -7.48 -6.72 -16.02
N GLY A 205 -8.44 -5.97 -16.57
CA GLY A 205 -9.86 -6.06 -16.26
C GLY A 205 -10.65 -6.96 -17.22
N ALA A 206 -9.98 -7.82 -18.00
CA ALA A 206 -10.64 -8.75 -18.89
C ALA A 206 -9.89 -10.08 -18.85
N GLY A 207 -10.67 -11.17 -18.80
CA GLY A 207 -10.23 -12.53 -18.52
C GLY A 207 -8.90 -12.92 -19.15
N GLY A 208 -8.08 -13.61 -18.34
CA GLY A 208 -6.88 -14.29 -18.80
C GLY A 208 -7.23 -15.21 -19.96
N ILE A 209 -6.95 -14.75 -21.18
CA ILE A 209 -6.81 -15.59 -22.34
C ILE A 209 -5.61 -16.47 -22.05
N ARG A 210 -5.90 -17.69 -21.58
CA ARG A 210 -4.96 -18.80 -21.57
C ARG A 210 -4.47 -18.96 -23.01
N LYS A 211 -3.28 -18.43 -23.30
CA LYS A 211 -2.56 -18.73 -24.53
C LYS A 211 -2.18 -20.20 -24.44
N GLY A 212 -3.01 -21.07 -25.01
CA GLY A 212 -2.77 -22.50 -25.10
C GLY A 212 -1.46 -22.78 -25.85
N PRO A 213 -0.84 -23.95 -25.64
CA PRO A 213 0.41 -24.29 -26.31
C PRO A 213 0.18 -24.39 -27.82
N ALA A 214 1.02 -23.70 -28.60
CA ALA A 214 1.08 -23.92 -30.03
C ALA A 214 1.72 -25.29 -30.27
N MET A 215 0.91 -26.28 -30.62
CA MET A 215 1.39 -27.57 -31.11
C MET A 215 2.04 -27.33 -32.48
N SER A 216 3.35 -27.52 -32.58
CA SER A 216 4.01 -27.68 -33.87
C SER A 216 3.65 -29.06 -34.42
N GLN A 217 2.82 -29.12 -35.46
CA GLN A 217 2.75 -30.29 -36.33
C GLN A 217 3.90 -30.19 -37.34
N VAL A 218 4.91 -31.03 -37.20
CA VAL A 218 5.31 -32.12 -38.12
C VAL A 218 6.51 -32.88 -37.56
#